data_AF-A0A415TX14-F1
#
_entry.id   AF-A0A415TX14-F1
#
_cell.length_a   1.000
_cell.length_b   1.000
_cell.length_c   1.000
_cell.angle_alpha   90.00
_cell.angle_beta   90.00
_cell.angle_gamma   90.00
#
_symmetry.space_group_name_H-M   'P 1'
#
loop_
_entity.id
_entity.type
_entity.pdbx_description
1 polymer ?
#
loop_
_entity_poly.entity_id
_entity_poly.type
_entity_poly.pdbx_seq_one_letter_code
_entity_poly.pdbx_strand_id
1 'polypeptide(L)'
;MRDQDYFNKLRQKNNMAFDNWEASISEKKRIEKQLITHNRVVRKVDFLIDDIDREFAKKAKLDIKDMQFVFLATSLQVIRQLLLTRFVMRVDHRAAERFAVKPKEKLSSINIKEKDMSGLYYASMQDIILKPGVPYDITADLTINKAHLSGKNHRNKTWGHDPVFGYIFGTANILTNTLTYSSISGNKLMEIGCITTKHVGYVQNGQGRNIPSMIEMANTGTMFLSTLDRLKQQPIAVGAAVLKQYAHIKSDEYSKLGLPLPGTNLAPNISRFLTEAGLDYANIKTISMQAMCAELINYIIRVLYFLYSKKTKSKEMDIARVKANRIITISGLLEEVIVTSCALLIKDPNMLDIGNLLILIKNIMCDIKFRNQIEEQFIQNRLYEMMEEN
;
A
#
# COMPACT_ATOMS: atom_id res chain seq x y z
N MET A 1 88.94 -14.47 -19.01
CA MET A 1 87.59 -13.91 -19.26
C MET A 1 86.46 -14.89 -18.95
N ARG A 2 86.49 -16.17 -19.37
CA ARG A 2 85.42 -17.16 -19.10
C ARG A 2 85.23 -17.53 -17.62
N ASP A 3 86.32 -17.70 -16.86
CA ASP A 3 86.21 -18.08 -15.43
C ASP A 3 85.69 -16.94 -14.56
N GLN A 4 86.02 -15.70 -14.90
CA GLN A 4 85.59 -14.50 -14.15
C GLN A 4 84.09 -14.25 -14.32
N ASP A 5 83.54 -14.51 -15.52
CA ASP A 5 82.09 -14.46 -15.79
C ASP A 5 81.32 -15.59 -15.06
N TYR A 6 81.92 -16.78 -15.00
CA TYR A 6 81.38 -17.92 -14.23
C TYR A 6 81.33 -17.62 -12.72
N PHE A 7 82.42 -17.12 -12.14
CA PHE A 7 82.48 -16.73 -10.73
C PHE A 7 81.51 -15.58 -10.41
N ASN A 8 81.35 -14.60 -11.30
CA ASN A 8 80.38 -13.52 -11.12
C ASN A 8 78.94 -14.03 -11.13
N LYS A 9 78.57 -14.93 -12.06
CA LYS A 9 77.25 -15.57 -12.09
C LYS A 9 76.98 -16.41 -10.84
N LEU A 10 77.98 -17.13 -10.34
CA LEU A 10 77.89 -17.90 -9.08
C LEU A 10 77.65 -16.98 -7.88
N ARG A 11 78.40 -15.89 -7.79
CA ARG A 11 78.24 -14.88 -6.73
C ARG A 11 76.85 -14.25 -6.79
N GLN A 12 76.36 -13.92 -7.98
CA GLN A 12 75.03 -13.34 -8.16
C GLN A 12 73.91 -14.31 -7.76
N LYS A 13 74.02 -15.59 -8.14
CA LYS A 13 73.08 -16.65 -7.69
C LYS A 13 73.10 -16.83 -6.17
N ASN A 14 74.29 -16.79 -5.55
CA ASN A 14 74.42 -16.98 -4.11
C ASN A 14 73.83 -15.79 -3.33
N ASN A 15 74.05 -14.56 -3.82
CA ASN A 15 73.42 -13.36 -3.26
C ASN A 15 71.89 -13.42 -3.37
N MET A 16 71.34 -13.78 -4.55
CA MET A 16 69.90 -13.97 -4.72
C MET A 16 69.33 -15.04 -3.78
N ALA A 17 70.05 -16.14 -3.56
CA ALA A 17 69.63 -17.18 -2.63
C ALA A 17 69.62 -16.68 -1.18
N PHE A 18 70.60 -15.86 -0.79
CA PHE A 18 70.67 -15.25 0.52
C PHE A 18 69.56 -14.22 0.74
N ASP A 19 69.31 -13.34 -0.24
CA ASP A 19 68.22 -12.35 -0.18
C ASP A 19 66.85 -13.04 -0.06
N ASN A 20 66.62 -14.11 -0.82
CA ASN A 20 65.39 -14.91 -0.73
C ASN A 20 65.24 -15.61 0.63
N TRP A 21 66.35 -16.05 1.23
CA TRP A 21 66.35 -16.65 2.56
C TRP A 21 66.06 -15.62 3.65
N GLU A 22 66.65 -14.43 3.59
CA GLU A 22 66.32 -13.32 4.49
C GLU A 22 64.86 -12.89 4.37
N ALA A 23 64.33 -12.79 3.14
CA ALA A 23 62.91 -12.52 2.90
C ALA A 23 62.00 -13.62 3.49
N SER A 24 62.40 -14.88 3.38
CA SER A 24 61.65 -16.00 3.96
C SER A 24 61.65 -15.99 5.49
N ILE A 25 62.78 -15.60 6.11
CA ILE A 25 62.89 -15.46 7.57
C ILE A 25 62.06 -14.29 8.08
N SER A 26 62.09 -13.15 7.39
CA SER A 26 61.31 -11.97 7.78
C SER A 26 59.80 -12.27 7.68
N GLU A 27 59.37 -12.96 6.63
CA GLU A 27 57.99 -13.39 6.48
C GLU A 27 57.55 -14.39 7.55
N LYS A 28 58.41 -15.38 7.89
CA LYS A 28 58.11 -16.33 8.96
C LYS A 28 57.93 -15.63 10.31
N LYS A 29 58.79 -14.65 10.63
CA LYS A 29 58.65 -13.82 11.85
C LYS A 29 57.35 -13.02 11.85
N ARG A 30 56.94 -12.49 10.68
CA ARG A 30 55.66 -11.79 10.52
C ARG A 30 54.47 -12.70 10.80
N ILE A 31 54.47 -13.90 10.22
CA ILE A 31 53.41 -14.90 10.41
C ILE A 31 53.34 -15.35 11.87
N GLU A 32 54.47 -15.61 12.51
CA GLU A 32 54.54 -16.02 13.92
C GLU A 32 53.95 -14.93 14.84
N LYS A 33 54.30 -13.67 14.60
CA LYS A 33 53.73 -12.53 15.32
C LYS A 33 52.21 -12.45 15.14
N GLN A 34 51.71 -12.60 13.91
CA GLN A 34 50.28 -12.59 13.62
C GLN A 34 49.54 -13.75 14.31
N LEU A 35 50.10 -14.96 14.31
CA LEU A 35 49.53 -16.14 14.99
C LEU A 35 49.39 -15.93 16.50
N ILE A 36 50.42 -15.36 17.14
CA ILE A 36 50.38 -15.05 18.57
C ILE A 36 49.26 -14.03 18.86
N THR A 37 49.13 -12.99 18.04
CA THR A 37 48.08 -11.97 18.19
C THR A 37 46.69 -12.59 18.02
N HIS A 38 46.45 -13.35 16.95
CA HIS A 38 45.15 -14.00 16.71
C HIS A 38 44.78 -14.95 17.86
N ASN A 39 45.73 -15.78 18.33
CA ASN A 39 45.48 -16.71 19.43
C ASN A 39 45.11 -15.97 20.73
N ARG A 40 45.72 -14.81 20.99
CA ARG A 40 45.37 -13.97 22.15
C ARG A 40 43.94 -13.42 22.06
N VAL A 41 43.51 -12.97 20.87
CA VAL A 41 42.14 -12.48 20.64
C VAL A 41 41.13 -13.62 20.79
N VAL A 42 41.37 -14.76 20.13
CA VAL A 42 40.48 -15.94 20.15
C VAL A 42 40.24 -16.44 21.58
N ARG A 43 41.30 -16.50 22.41
CA ARG A 43 41.17 -16.94 23.81
C ARG A 43 40.31 -16.04 24.69
N LYS A 44 40.05 -14.80 24.28
CA LYS A 44 39.28 -13.81 25.03
C LYS A 44 38.03 -13.36 24.28
N VAL A 45 37.66 -14.06 23.20
CA VAL A 45 36.66 -13.57 22.24
C VAL A 45 35.31 -13.31 22.91
N ASP A 46 34.87 -14.18 23.82
CA ASP A 46 33.59 -14.02 24.52
C ASP A 46 33.55 -12.72 25.34
N PHE A 47 34.61 -12.45 26.12
CA PHE A 47 34.73 -11.22 26.90
C PHE A 47 34.87 -9.97 26.02
N LEU A 48 35.55 -10.10 24.87
CA LEU A 48 35.73 -9.00 23.93
C LEU A 48 34.41 -8.66 23.24
N ILE A 49 33.64 -9.66 22.80
CA ILE A 49 32.32 -9.46 22.19
C ILE A 49 31.42 -8.72 23.18
N ASP A 50 31.32 -9.17 24.44
CA ASP A 50 30.52 -8.51 25.46
C ASP A 50 30.92 -7.04 25.68
N ASP A 51 32.21 -6.73 25.62
CA ASP A 51 32.71 -5.36 25.79
C ASP A 51 32.41 -4.48 24.57
N ILE A 52 32.58 -5.03 23.37
CA ILE A 52 32.28 -4.35 22.11
C ILE A 52 30.78 -4.08 21.99
N ASP A 53 29.94 -5.01 22.43
CA ASP A 53 28.48 -4.85 22.51
C ASP A 53 28.08 -3.73 23.47
N ARG A 54 28.72 -3.66 24.65
CA ARG A 54 28.52 -2.53 25.58
C ARG A 54 28.94 -1.20 24.95
N GLU A 55 30.03 -1.17 24.20
CA GLU A 55 30.49 0.03 23.48
C GLU A 55 29.45 0.47 22.43
N PHE A 56 28.95 -0.48 21.63
CA PHE A 56 27.91 -0.24 20.65
C PHE A 56 26.64 0.30 21.31
N ALA A 57 26.15 -0.36 22.36
CA ALA A 57 24.96 0.05 23.09
C ALA A 57 25.08 1.47 23.65
N LYS A 58 26.27 1.85 24.13
CA LYS A 58 26.56 3.21 24.62
C LYS A 58 26.52 4.23 23.48
N LYS A 59 27.08 3.91 22.30
CA LYS A 59 27.07 4.79 21.11
C LYS A 59 25.68 4.92 20.48
N ALA A 60 24.89 3.84 20.48
CA ALA A 60 23.54 3.78 19.91
C ALA A 60 22.45 4.30 20.87
N LYS A 61 22.80 4.65 22.12
CA LYS A 61 21.88 5.25 23.10
C LYS A 61 21.49 6.67 22.67
N LEU A 62 20.21 7.00 22.82
CA LEU A 62 19.71 8.35 22.61
C LEU A 62 20.20 9.28 23.71
N ASP A 63 20.72 10.44 23.33
CA ASP A 63 21.13 11.52 24.23
C ASP A 63 20.05 12.61 24.34
N ILE A 64 20.33 13.67 25.10
CA ILE A 64 19.38 14.77 25.34
C ILE A 64 18.99 15.48 24.04
N LYS A 65 19.91 15.61 23.07
CA LYS A 65 19.63 16.24 21.78
C LYS A 65 18.76 15.33 20.92
N ASP A 66 19.02 14.03 20.96
CA ASP A 66 18.16 13.04 20.31
C ASP A 66 16.73 13.08 20.88
N MET A 67 16.58 13.28 22.20
CA MET A 67 15.26 13.43 22.82
C MET A 67 14.51 14.67 22.35
N GLN A 68 15.19 15.78 22.04
CA GLN A 68 14.53 16.94 21.41
C GLN A 68 13.94 16.57 20.04
N PHE A 69 14.64 15.73 19.27
CA PHE A 69 14.10 15.19 18.03
C PHE A 69 12.93 14.23 18.25
N VAL A 70 12.92 13.44 19.32
CA VAL A 70 11.74 12.64 19.70
C VAL A 70 10.53 13.54 19.92
N PHE A 71 10.67 14.63 20.68
CA PHE A 71 9.55 15.56 20.90
C PHE A 71 9.11 16.27 19.61
N LEU A 72 10.05 16.75 18.79
CA LEU A 72 9.74 17.34 17.49
C LEU A 72 8.98 16.37 16.59
N ALA A 73 9.49 15.13 16.47
CA ALA A 73 8.89 14.07 15.68
C ALA A 73 7.48 13.72 16.18
N THR A 74 7.31 13.59 17.49
CA THR A 74 6.00 13.30 18.11
C THR A 74 5.00 14.39 17.78
N SER A 75 5.39 15.67 17.92
CA SER A 75 4.53 16.81 17.58
C SER A 75 4.12 16.81 16.11
N LEU A 76 5.05 16.55 15.18
CA LEU A 76 4.74 16.46 13.75
C LEU A 76 3.79 15.32 13.43
N GLN A 77 3.97 14.16 14.05
CA GLN A 77 3.09 13.01 13.85
C GLN A 77 1.68 13.27 14.40
N VAL A 78 1.55 13.90 15.58
CA VAL A 78 0.26 14.28 16.16
C VAL A 78 -0.46 15.31 15.27
N ILE A 79 0.26 16.33 14.78
CA ILE A 79 -0.31 17.35 13.87
C ILE A 79 -0.82 16.70 12.59
N ARG A 80 -0.02 15.81 11.97
CA ARG A 80 -0.42 15.06 10.77
C ARG A 80 -1.74 14.33 11.01
N GLN A 81 -1.88 13.63 12.13
CA GLN A 81 -3.08 12.86 12.42
C GLN A 81 -4.32 13.72 12.64
N LEU A 82 -4.16 14.84 13.34
CA LEU A 82 -5.28 15.74 13.61
C LEU A 82 -5.82 16.42 12.35
N LEU A 83 -4.96 16.71 11.38
CA LEU A 83 -5.30 17.52 10.20
C LEU A 83 -5.65 16.71 8.95
N LEU A 84 -5.00 15.56 8.70
CA LEU A 84 -4.96 14.98 7.34
C LEU A 84 -5.67 13.64 7.19
N THR A 85 -5.89 12.89 8.28
CA THR A 85 -6.03 11.44 8.17
C THR A 85 -7.15 10.83 9.00
N ARG A 86 -8.18 11.60 9.38
CA ARG A 86 -9.38 11.04 10.02
C ARG A 86 -10.17 10.13 9.09
N PHE A 87 -10.79 9.09 9.65
CA PHE A 87 -11.75 8.27 8.90
C PHE A 87 -12.90 9.11 8.37
N VAL A 88 -13.33 8.78 7.14
CA VAL A 88 -14.45 9.50 6.53
C VAL A 88 -15.75 9.16 7.24
N MET A 89 -16.50 10.19 7.65
CA MET A 89 -17.84 9.99 8.20
C MET A 89 -18.79 9.39 7.17
N ARG A 90 -19.36 8.23 7.52
CA ARG A 90 -20.42 7.60 6.74
C ARG A 90 -21.72 8.36 6.94
N VAL A 91 -22.39 8.66 5.83
CA VAL A 91 -23.66 9.37 5.85
C VAL A 91 -24.76 8.52 5.22
N ASP A 92 -26.00 8.85 5.52
CA ASP A 92 -27.14 8.22 4.86
C ASP A 92 -27.13 8.50 3.36
N HIS A 93 -27.77 7.63 2.59
CA HIS A 93 -27.75 7.67 1.12
C HIS A 93 -28.11 9.06 0.56
N ARG A 94 -29.13 9.74 1.12
CA ARG A 94 -29.55 11.08 0.68
C ARG A 94 -28.48 12.15 0.91
N ALA A 95 -27.71 12.03 1.99
CA ALA A 95 -26.61 12.94 2.28
C ALA A 95 -25.38 12.60 1.42
N ALA A 96 -25.15 11.32 1.14
CA ALA A 96 -24.04 10.85 0.29
C ALA A 96 -24.16 11.36 -1.16
N GLU A 97 -25.38 11.56 -1.66
CA GLU A 97 -25.62 12.16 -2.96
C GLU A 97 -25.04 13.56 -3.13
N ARG A 98 -24.81 14.31 -2.04
CA ARG A 98 -24.18 15.65 -2.10
C ARG A 98 -22.76 15.59 -2.66
N PHE A 99 -22.04 14.49 -2.46
CA PHE A 99 -20.70 14.28 -3.00
C PHE A 99 -20.70 14.04 -4.53
N ALA A 100 -21.88 13.78 -5.10
CA ALA A 100 -22.09 13.55 -6.53
C ALA A 100 -22.75 14.75 -7.26
N VAL A 101 -22.97 15.89 -6.59
CA VAL A 101 -23.69 17.04 -7.17
C VAL A 101 -22.98 17.63 -8.38
N LYS A 102 -21.70 18.01 -8.25
CA LYS A 102 -20.92 18.61 -9.35
C LYS A 102 -20.90 17.75 -10.64
N PRO A 103 -20.63 16.43 -10.57
CA PRO A 103 -20.70 15.61 -11.78
C PRO A 103 -22.13 15.45 -12.31
N LYS A 104 -23.17 15.39 -11.46
CA LYS A 104 -24.57 15.39 -11.90
C LYS A 104 -24.97 16.69 -12.62
N GLU A 105 -24.55 17.85 -12.12
CA GLU A 105 -24.76 19.15 -12.77
C GLU A 105 -24.10 19.21 -14.16
N LYS A 106 -22.86 18.71 -14.26
CA LYS A 106 -22.14 18.61 -15.53
C LYS A 106 -22.81 17.65 -16.52
N LEU A 107 -23.46 16.60 -16.03
CA LEU A 107 -24.23 15.67 -16.84
C LEU A 107 -25.52 16.31 -17.37
N SER A 108 -26.23 17.06 -16.51
CA SER A 108 -27.50 17.73 -16.87
C SER A 108 -27.35 18.90 -17.84
N SER A 109 -26.15 19.47 -18.01
CA SER A 109 -25.89 20.57 -18.95
C SER A 109 -25.64 20.11 -20.38
N ILE A 110 -25.61 18.80 -20.64
CA ILE A 110 -25.42 18.26 -21.98
C ILE A 110 -26.73 18.36 -22.78
N ASN A 111 -26.68 18.96 -23.96
CA ASN A 111 -27.84 19.17 -24.81
C ASN A 111 -28.32 17.84 -25.44
N ILE A 112 -29.57 17.46 -25.20
CA ILE A 112 -30.16 16.21 -25.68
C ILE A 112 -30.82 16.48 -27.04
N LYS A 113 -30.22 15.98 -28.13
CA LYS A 113 -30.77 16.11 -29.50
C LYS A 113 -31.35 14.81 -30.06
N GLU A 114 -31.23 13.69 -29.34
CA GLU A 114 -31.65 12.37 -29.81
C GLU A 114 -33.10 12.03 -29.43
N LYS A 115 -33.74 11.20 -30.26
CA LYS A 115 -35.04 10.59 -29.92
C LYS A 115 -34.85 9.54 -28.83
N ASP A 116 -35.82 9.45 -27.92
CA ASP A 116 -35.80 8.49 -26.83
C ASP A 116 -36.19 7.09 -27.31
N MET A 117 -35.20 6.34 -27.79
CA MET A 117 -35.36 4.91 -28.07
C MET A 117 -34.20 4.14 -27.46
N SER A 118 -34.47 3.53 -26.31
CA SER A 118 -33.60 2.56 -25.67
C SER A 118 -34.01 1.14 -26.02
N GLY A 119 -33.03 0.24 -26.05
CA GLY A 119 -33.27 -1.16 -26.39
C GLY A 119 -32.20 -2.08 -25.82
N LEU A 120 -32.21 -3.33 -26.29
CA LEU A 120 -31.18 -4.29 -25.92
C LEU A 120 -29.82 -3.81 -26.43
N TYR A 121 -28.82 -3.84 -25.55
CA TYR A 121 -27.46 -3.35 -25.81
C TYR A 121 -27.34 -1.84 -26.14
N TYR A 122 -28.38 -1.05 -25.88
CA TYR A 122 -28.38 0.37 -26.21
C TYR A 122 -29.19 1.21 -25.22
N ALA A 123 -28.52 2.19 -24.60
CA ALA A 123 -29.16 3.26 -23.84
C ALA A 123 -29.13 4.57 -24.62
N SER A 124 -30.30 5.22 -24.71
CA SER A 124 -30.43 6.56 -25.27
C SER A 124 -29.65 7.58 -24.42
N MET A 125 -29.20 8.68 -25.03
CA MET A 125 -28.54 9.75 -24.28
C MET A 125 -29.43 10.32 -23.17
N GLN A 126 -30.75 10.34 -23.42
CA GLN A 126 -31.76 10.75 -22.45
C GLN A 126 -31.79 9.83 -21.24
N ASP A 127 -31.74 8.52 -21.45
CA ASP A 127 -31.69 7.52 -20.37
C ASP A 127 -30.41 7.61 -19.53
N ILE A 128 -29.27 7.85 -20.19
CA ILE A 128 -28.00 8.02 -19.50
C ILE A 128 -28.07 9.24 -18.58
N ILE A 129 -28.58 10.37 -19.06
CA ILE A 129 -28.57 11.62 -18.28
C ILE A 129 -29.69 11.68 -17.24
N LEU A 130 -30.93 11.35 -17.62
CA LEU A 130 -32.11 11.68 -16.82
C LEU A 130 -32.52 10.58 -15.83
N LYS A 131 -32.18 9.30 -16.09
CA LYS A 131 -32.56 8.23 -15.15
C LYS A 131 -31.79 8.39 -13.83
N PRO A 132 -32.46 8.42 -12.67
CA PRO A 132 -31.84 8.76 -11.39
C PRO A 132 -30.84 7.71 -10.88
N GLY A 133 -30.93 6.47 -11.37
CA GLY A 133 -30.03 5.36 -10.99
C GLY A 133 -29.26 4.78 -12.17
N VAL A 134 -28.51 3.73 -11.89
CA VAL A 134 -27.72 2.95 -12.86
C VAL A 134 -28.31 1.54 -13.02
N PRO A 135 -28.13 0.89 -14.19
CA PRO A 135 -28.78 -0.40 -14.45
C PRO A 135 -28.43 -1.52 -13.46
N TYR A 136 -27.22 -1.49 -12.89
CA TYR A 136 -26.73 -2.51 -11.96
C TYR A 136 -27.17 -2.31 -10.50
N ASP A 137 -27.91 -1.23 -10.17
CA ASP A 137 -28.61 -1.07 -8.87
C ASP A 137 -29.86 -1.97 -8.75
N ILE A 138 -30.31 -2.53 -9.87
CA ILE A 138 -31.58 -3.26 -9.93
C ILE A 138 -31.44 -4.60 -9.19
N THR A 139 -32.42 -4.85 -8.33
CA THR A 139 -32.50 -6.09 -7.53
C THR A 139 -33.65 -7.00 -7.94
N ALA A 140 -34.66 -6.45 -8.62
CA ALA A 140 -35.80 -7.21 -9.12
C ALA A 140 -35.40 -8.09 -10.31
N ASP A 141 -35.64 -9.40 -10.20
CA ASP A 141 -35.32 -10.38 -11.24
C ASP A 141 -36.56 -11.20 -11.61
N LEU A 142 -36.98 -11.08 -12.87
CA LEU A 142 -38.13 -11.79 -13.42
C LEU A 142 -37.73 -13.01 -14.26
N THR A 143 -36.43 -13.28 -14.37
CA THR A 143 -35.92 -14.44 -15.11
C THR A 143 -36.04 -15.72 -14.27
N ILE A 144 -36.03 -16.86 -14.97
CA ILE A 144 -36.01 -18.20 -14.36
C ILE A 144 -34.71 -18.40 -13.56
N ASN A 145 -33.57 -17.97 -14.12
CA ASN A 145 -32.25 -18.06 -13.49
C ASN A 145 -31.93 -16.82 -12.66
N LYS A 146 -32.58 -16.67 -11.51
CA LYS A 146 -32.46 -15.47 -10.68
C LYS A 146 -31.01 -15.15 -10.28
N ALA A 147 -30.65 -13.87 -10.32
CA ALA A 147 -29.34 -13.35 -9.90
C ALA A 147 -29.20 -13.27 -8.37
N HIS A 148 -30.32 -13.46 -7.63
CA HIS A 148 -30.38 -13.40 -6.17
C HIS A 148 -29.71 -12.13 -5.60
N LEU A 149 -30.05 -10.99 -6.23
CA LEU A 149 -29.66 -9.65 -5.80
C LEU A 149 -30.69 -9.09 -4.81
N SER A 150 -30.21 -8.32 -3.86
CA SER A 150 -31.00 -7.68 -2.81
C SER A 150 -30.34 -6.36 -2.43
N GLY A 151 -31.08 -5.49 -1.75
CA GLY A 151 -30.56 -4.20 -1.28
C GLY A 151 -29.30 -4.31 -0.42
N LYS A 152 -29.03 -5.47 0.19
CA LYS A 152 -27.87 -5.70 1.06
C LYS A 152 -26.64 -6.32 0.38
N ASN A 153 -26.79 -6.98 -0.78
CA ASN A 153 -25.70 -7.74 -1.41
C ASN A 153 -25.39 -7.35 -2.86
N HIS A 154 -26.23 -6.53 -3.50
CA HIS A 154 -26.05 -6.20 -4.92
C HIS A 154 -24.70 -5.52 -5.19
N ARG A 155 -24.21 -4.69 -4.27
CA ARG A 155 -22.91 -4.01 -4.36
C ARG A 155 -21.73 -4.95 -4.39
N ASN A 156 -21.79 -6.04 -3.63
CA ASN A 156 -20.73 -7.05 -3.56
C ASN A 156 -20.80 -8.06 -4.71
N LYS A 157 -21.94 -8.15 -5.41
CA LYS A 157 -22.15 -9.09 -6.51
C LYS A 157 -21.99 -8.46 -7.89
N THR A 158 -22.36 -7.21 -8.07
CA THR A 158 -22.36 -6.56 -9.38
C THR A 158 -21.04 -5.85 -9.65
N TRP A 159 -20.53 -5.96 -10.87
CA TRP A 159 -19.23 -5.38 -11.25
C TRP A 159 -19.28 -3.87 -11.41
N GLY A 160 -20.47 -3.28 -11.56
CA GLY A 160 -20.65 -1.84 -11.67
C GLY A 160 -20.32 -1.06 -10.39
N HIS A 161 -20.42 -1.68 -9.21
CA HIS A 161 -19.99 -1.06 -7.94
C HIS A 161 -18.51 -1.30 -7.61
N ASP A 162 -17.76 -2.02 -8.43
CA ASP A 162 -16.32 -2.14 -8.21
C ASP A 162 -15.65 -0.76 -8.41
N PRO A 163 -14.87 -0.25 -7.43
CA PRO A 163 -14.28 1.09 -7.52
C PRO A 163 -13.29 1.29 -8.69
N VAL A 164 -12.77 0.20 -9.26
CA VAL A 164 -11.80 0.22 -10.37
C VAL A 164 -12.43 -0.39 -11.62
N PHE A 165 -12.86 -1.66 -11.54
CA PHE A 165 -13.45 -2.37 -12.67
C PHE A 165 -14.85 -1.86 -13.01
N GLY A 166 -15.52 -1.13 -12.12
CA GLY A 166 -16.80 -0.47 -12.40
C GLY A 166 -16.68 0.62 -13.46
N TYR A 167 -15.52 1.25 -13.66
CA TYR A 167 -15.33 2.15 -14.80
C TYR A 167 -15.35 1.44 -16.15
N ILE A 168 -15.08 0.14 -16.18
CA ILE A 168 -15.17 -0.69 -17.38
C ILE A 168 -16.56 -1.30 -17.47
N PHE A 169 -16.94 -2.12 -16.49
CA PHE A 169 -18.21 -2.84 -16.49
C PHE A 169 -19.41 -1.91 -16.27
N GLY A 170 -19.36 -1.01 -15.29
CA GLY A 170 -20.44 -0.08 -14.99
C GLY A 170 -20.72 0.91 -16.11
N THR A 171 -19.67 1.47 -16.74
CA THR A 171 -19.82 2.30 -17.95
C THR A 171 -20.46 1.51 -19.10
N ALA A 172 -20.00 0.29 -19.37
CA ALA A 172 -20.60 -0.56 -20.39
C ALA A 172 -22.06 -0.90 -20.04
N ASN A 173 -22.37 -1.19 -18.78
CA ASN A 173 -23.72 -1.46 -18.28
C ASN A 173 -24.65 -0.27 -18.51
N ILE A 174 -24.21 0.95 -18.19
CA ILE A 174 -24.97 2.19 -18.44
C ILE A 174 -25.24 2.39 -19.93
N LEU A 175 -24.24 2.19 -20.80
CA LEU A 175 -24.38 2.40 -22.25
C LEU A 175 -25.27 1.37 -22.95
N THR A 176 -25.40 0.18 -22.36
CA THR A 176 -26.04 -0.96 -23.02
C THR A 176 -27.35 -1.40 -22.37
N ASN A 177 -27.83 -0.70 -21.34
CA ASN A 177 -28.97 -1.12 -20.51
C ASN A 177 -28.82 -2.59 -20.05
N THR A 178 -27.64 -2.92 -19.53
CA THR A 178 -27.34 -4.23 -18.96
C THR A 178 -26.87 -4.09 -17.53
N LEU A 179 -26.87 -5.18 -16.75
CA LEU A 179 -26.09 -5.29 -15.53
C LEU A 179 -25.18 -6.51 -15.60
N THR A 180 -23.99 -6.41 -15.03
CA THR A 180 -23.05 -7.53 -14.92
C THR A 180 -22.79 -7.89 -13.47
N TYR A 181 -22.92 -9.18 -13.13
CA TYR A 181 -22.77 -9.70 -11.77
C TYR A 181 -22.03 -11.03 -11.74
N SER A 182 -21.45 -11.35 -10.59
CA SER A 182 -20.84 -12.64 -10.32
C SER A 182 -21.89 -13.62 -9.82
N SER A 183 -22.22 -14.61 -10.65
CA SER A 183 -23.09 -15.73 -10.29
C SER A 183 -22.29 -16.78 -9.53
N ILE A 184 -22.79 -17.18 -8.37
CA ILE A 184 -22.21 -18.25 -7.53
C ILE A 184 -23.26 -19.36 -7.40
N SER A 185 -22.80 -20.61 -7.33
CA SER A 185 -23.68 -21.79 -7.25
C SER A 185 -23.91 -22.25 -5.80
N GLY A 186 -23.03 -21.86 -4.88
CA GLY A 186 -23.10 -22.22 -3.48
C GLY A 186 -22.91 -21.04 -2.52
N ASN A 187 -22.65 -21.40 -1.27
CA ASN A 187 -22.50 -20.48 -0.14
C ASN A 187 -21.09 -20.51 0.45
N LYS A 188 -20.09 -21.05 -0.29
CA LYS A 188 -18.72 -21.14 0.24
C LYS A 188 -18.11 -19.74 0.31
N LEU A 189 -17.37 -19.45 1.39
CA LEU A 189 -16.78 -18.12 1.59
C LEU A 189 -15.85 -17.74 0.41
N MET A 190 -14.93 -18.63 0.03
CA MET A 190 -13.99 -18.41 -1.07
C MET A 190 -14.49 -18.90 -2.44
N GLU A 191 -15.79 -18.81 -2.71
CA GLU A 191 -16.35 -19.20 -4.01
C GLU A 191 -16.11 -18.10 -5.06
N ILE A 192 -15.45 -18.47 -6.15
CA ILE A 192 -15.24 -17.61 -7.32
C ILE A 192 -16.49 -17.69 -8.18
N GLY A 193 -17.12 -16.55 -8.44
CA GLY A 193 -18.31 -16.44 -9.27
C GLY A 193 -17.99 -16.35 -10.77
N CYS A 194 -18.96 -16.78 -11.56
CA CYS A 194 -18.95 -16.63 -13.02
C CYS A 194 -19.54 -15.27 -13.41
N ILE A 195 -18.80 -14.51 -14.23
CA ILE A 195 -19.27 -13.23 -14.76
C ILE A 195 -20.49 -13.48 -15.66
N THR A 196 -21.61 -12.90 -15.29
CA THR A 196 -22.91 -13.06 -15.95
C THR A 196 -23.52 -11.70 -16.22
N THR A 197 -24.08 -11.49 -17.41
CA THR A 197 -24.72 -10.24 -17.79
C THR A 197 -26.21 -10.47 -18.09
N LYS A 198 -27.06 -9.51 -17.72
CA LYS A 198 -28.50 -9.51 -18.05
C LYS A 198 -28.92 -8.16 -18.61
N HIS A 199 -29.94 -8.19 -19.46
CA HIS A 199 -30.63 -6.98 -19.91
C HIS A 199 -31.54 -6.43 -18.81
N VAL A 200 -31.62 -5.10 -18.80
CA VAL A 200 -32.47 -4.32 -17.90
C VAL A 200 -33.60 -3.70 -18.70
N GLY A 201 -34.82 -3.93 -18.26
CA GLY A 201 -36.02 -3.34 -18.84
C GLY A 201 -37.00 -2.88 -17.77
N TYR A 202 -38.16 -2.37 -18.20
CA TYR A 202 -39.26 -2.02 -17.30
C TYR A 202 -40.39 -3.02 -17.47
N VAL A 203 -40.86 -3.56 -16.35
CA VAL A 203 -41.98 -4.50 -16.34
C VAL A 203 -43.05 -4.00 -15.39
N GLN A 204 -44.31 -4.18 -15.77
CA GLN A 204 -45.44 -3.77 -14.96
C GLN A 204 -45.60 -4.70 -13.75
N ASN A 205 -45.59 -4.16 -12.54
CA ASN A 205 -45.87 -4.91 -11.33
C ASN A 205 -47.38 -5.17 -11.17
N GLY A 206 -47.76 -5.98 -10.18
CA GLY A 206 -49.17 -6.29 -9.88
C GLY A 206 -50.05 -5.10 -9.47
N GLN A 207 -49.48 -3.89 -9.36
CA GLN A 207 -50.18 -2.63 -9.08
C GLN A 207 -50.23 -1.72 -10.32
N GLY A 208 -49.86 -2.22 -11.50
CA GLY A 208 -49.87 -1.46 -12.74
C GLY A 208 -48.68 -0.51 -12.93
N ARG A 209 -47.67 -0.54 -12.05
CA ARG A 209 -46.50 0.35 -12.10
C ARG A 209 -45.32 -0.30 -12.80
N ASN A 210 -44.69 0.42 -13.73
CA ASN A 210 -43.48 -0.03 -14.40
C ASN A 210 -42.28 0.04 -13.44
N ILE A 211 -41.73 -1.14 -13.10
CA ILE A 211 -40.55 -1.29 -12.25
C ILE A 211 -39.35 -1.74 -13.08
N PRO A 212 -38.16 -1.14 -12.88
CA PRO A 212 -36.96 -1.60 -13.54
C PRO A 212 -36.60 -3.01 -13.04
N SER A 213 -36.41 -3.95 -13.95
CA SER A 213 -36.24 -5.38 -13.67
C SER A 213 -35.27 -6.03 -14.65
N MET A 214 -34.62 -7.11 -14.21
CA MET A 214 -33.83 -7.97 -15.08
C MET A 214 -34.79 -8.82 -15.93
N ILE A 215 -34.62 -8.76 -17.25
CA ILE A 215 -35.59 -9.33 -18.20
C ILE A 215 -35.09 -10.58 -18.92
N GLU A 216 -33.83 -10.61 -19.35
CA GLU A 216 -33.26 -11.76 -20.06
C GLU A 216 -31.73 -11.81 -19.94
N MET A 217 -31.14 -12.95 -20.30
CA MET A 217 -29.69 -13.13 -20.32
C MET A 217 -29.07 -12.33 -21.46
N ALA A 218 -27.95 -11.69 -21.18
CA ALA A 218 -27.17 -10.95 -22.15
C ALA A 218 -25.77 -11.55 -22.28
N ASN A 219 -25.18 -11.44 -23.47
CA ASN A 219 -23.81 -11.84 -23.73
C ASN A 219 -22.86 -10.71 -23.32
N THR A 220 -21.95 -10.98 -22.38
CA THR A 220 -20.97 -10.00 -21.89
C THR A 220 -20.03 -9.52 -23.00
N GLY A 221 -19.65 -10.39 -23.94
CA GLY A 221 -18.84 -10.02 -25.10
C GLY A 221 -19.57 -9.04 -26.02
N THR A 222 -20.83 -9.33 -26.36
CA THR A 222 -21.68 -8.43 -27.16
C THR A 222 -21.87 -7.08 -26.46
N MET A 223 -22.07 -7.05 -25.14
CA MET A 223 -22.12 -5.80 -24.37
C MET A 223 -20.87 -4.93 -24.57
N PHE A 224 -19.68 -5.53 -24.52
CA PHE A 224 -18.45 -4.78 -24.78
C PHE A 224 -18.31 -4.37 -26.24
N LEU A 225 -18.67 -5.22 -27.20
CA LEU A 225 -18.65 -4.87 -28.63
C LEU A 225 -19.57 -3.67 -28.92
N SER A 226 -20.80 -3.69 -28.39
CA SER A 226 -21.74 -2.56 -28.52
C SER A 226 -21.21 -1.30 -27.85
N THR A 227 -20.48 -1.43 -26.73
CA THR A 227 -19.81 -0.29 -26.07
C THR A 227 -18.69 0.29 -26.95
N LEU A 228 -17.90 -0.55 -27.62
CA LEU A 228 -16.84 -0.11 -28.54
C LEU A 228 -17.42 0.57 -29.78
N ASP A 229 -18.53 0.06 -30.33
CA ASP A 229 -19.24 0.72 -31.42
C ASP A 229 -19.77 2.08 -30.98
N ARG A 230 -20.26 2.18 -29.74
CA ARG A 230 -20.70 3.45 -29.16
C ARG A 230 -19.57 4.46 -29.04
N LEU A 231 -18.38 4.02 -28.65
CA LEU A 231 -17.20 4.89 -28.58
C LEU A 231 -16.84 5.49 -29.94
N LYS A 232 -16.95 4.70 -31.02
CA LYS A 232 -16.68 5.16 -32.39
C LYS A 232 -17.75 6.11 -32.91
N GLN A 233 -19.02 5.78 -32.69
CA GLN A 233 -20.16 6.48 -33.30
C GLN A 233 -20.61 7.69 -32.48
N GLN A 234 -20.56 7.60 -31.16
CA GLN A 234 -21.10 8.58 -30.22
C GLN A 234 -20.24 8.73 -28.95
N PRO A 235 -19.03 9.30 -29.07
CA PRO A 235 -18.10 9.45 -27.95
C PRO A 235 -18.65 10.32 -26.80
N ILE A 236 -19.55 11.26 -27.11
CA ILE A 236 -20.21 12.10 -26.10
C ILE A 236 -21.08 11.25 -25.15
N ALA A 237 -21.78 10.24 -25.68
CA ALA A 237 -22.59 9.33 -24.86
C ALA A 237 -21.70 8.50 -23.91
N VAL A 238 -20.53 8.06 -24.38
CA VAL A 238 -19.53 7.37 -23.54
C VAL A 238 -19.02 8.30 -22.43
N GLY A 239 -18.69 9.55 -22.75
CA GLY A 239 -18.30 10.55 -21.75
C GLY A 239 -19.38 10.78 -20.69
N ALA A 240 -20.65 10.86 -21.10
CA ALA A 240 -21.78 10.97 -20.19
C ALA A 240 -21.95 9.74 -19.28
N ALA A 241 -21.80 8.53 -19.82
CA ALA A 241 -21.84 7.30 -19.05
C ALA A 241 -20.69 7.20 -18.02
N VAL A 242 -19.47 7.60 -18.40
CA VAL A 242 -18.32 7.67 -17.48
C VAL A 242 -18.57 8.68 -16.35
N LEU A 243 -19.12 9.85 -16.68
CA LEU A 243 -19.48 10.85 -15.66
C LEU A 243 -20.58 10.34 -14.70
N LYS A 244 -21.58 9.62 -15.23
CA LYS A 244 -22.62 8.98 -14.41
C LYS A 244 -22.02 7.92 -13.50
N GLN A 245 -21.14 7.07 -14.02
CA GLN A 245 -20.40 6.06 -13.26
C GLN A 245 -19.57 6.70 -12.14
N TYR A 246 -18.84 7.77 -12.45
CA TYR A 246 -18.05 8.52 -11.46
C TYR A 246 -18.95 9.08 -10.35
N ALA A 247 -20.06 9.73 -10.72
CA ALA A 247 -21.04 10.27 -9.77
C ALA A 247 -21.59 9.17 -8.84
N HIS A 248 -21.90 8.00 -9.40
CA HIS A 248 -22.46 6.88 -8.67
C HIS A 248 -21.46 6.23 -7.69
N ILE A 249 -20.22 5.94 -8.12
CA ILE A 249 -19.15 5.46 -7.24
C ILE A 249 -18.93 6.46 -6.09
N LYS A 250 -18.93 7.77 -6.39
CA LYS A 250 -18.73 8.81 -5.37
C LYS A 250 -19.83 8.85 -4.32
N SER A 251 -21.10 8.69 -4.71
CA SER A 251 -22.18 8.60 -3.73
C SER A 251 -22.11 7.32 -2.90
N ASP A 252 -21.70 6.20 -3.49
CA ASP A 252 -21.62 4.93 -2.77
C ASP A 252 -20.43 4.87 -1.81
N GLU A 253 -19.28 5.45 -2.18
CA GLU A 253 -18.05 5.53 -1.39
C GLU A 253 -18.32 6.05 0.03
N TYR A 254 -19.26 6.99 0.21
CA TYR A 254 -19.56 7.64 1.49
C TYR A 254 -20.86 7.16 2.16
N SER A 255 -21.56 6.23 1.53
CA SER A 255 -22.78 5.63 2.09
C SER A 255 -22.46 4.60 3.18
N LYS A 256 -23.45 4.27 4.02
CA LYS A 256 -23.33 3.27 5.09
C LYS A 256 -22.99 1.86 4.61
N LEU A 257 -23.45 1.45 3.42
CA LEU A 257 -23.13 0.13 2.86
C LEU A 257 -21.71 0.06 2.31
N GLY A 258 -21.08 1.21 2.05
CA GLY A 258 -19.75 1.29 1.46
C GLY A 258 -19.67 0.70 0.04
N LEU A 259 -18.44 0.49 -0.39
CA LEU A 259 -18.08 -0.14 -1.65
C LEU A 259 -17.13 -1.31 -1.43
N PRO A 260 -17.26 -2.39 -2.21
CA PRO A 260 -16.34 -3.52 -2.13
C PRO A 260 -14.90 -3.11 -2.46
N LEU A 261 -13.93 -3.90 -2.00
CA LEU A 261 -12.55 -3.71 -2.45
C LEU A 261 -12.42 -4.10 -3.92
N PRO A 262 -11.54 -3.41 -4.69
CA PRO A 262 -11.33 -3.72 -6.10
C PRO A 262 -11.05 -5.21 -6.35
N GLY A 263 -11.76 -5.79 -7.30
CA GLY A 263 -11.68 -7.19 -7.71
C GLY A 263 -12.45 -8.17 -6.81
N THR A 264 -12.87 -7.77 -5.62
CA THR A 264 -13.53 -8.72 -4.68
C THR A 264 -14.92 -9.13 -5.14
N ASN A 265 -15.57 -8.35 -6.02
CA ASN A 265 -16.84 -8.71 -6.65
C ASN A 265 -16.80 -10.06 -7.38
N LEU A 266 -15.61 -10.53 -7.78
CA LEU A 266 -15.41 -11.87 -8.32
C LEU A 266 -15.75 -12.98 -7.30
N ALA A 267 -15.55 -12.72 -6.01
CA ALA A 267 -15.90 -13.62 -4.92
C ALA A 267 -16.86 -12.92 -3.93
N PRO A 268 -18.17 -12.85 -4.25
CA PRO A 268 -19.12 -12.00 -3.53
C PRO A 268 -19.24 -12.26 -2.03
N ASN A 269 -19.02 -13.50 -1.58
CA ASN A 269 -19.11 -13.87 -0.18
C ASN A 269 -17.94 -13.29 0.64
N ILE A 270 -16.70 -13.35 0.12
CA ILE A 270 -15.55 -12.63 0.71
C ILE A 270 -15.78 -11.13 0.65
N SER A 271 -16.22 -10.61 -0.50
CA SER A 271 -16.46 -9.17 -0.68
C SER A 271 -17.39 -8.63 0.40
N ARG A 272 -18.52 -9.33 0.62
CA ARG A 272 -19.48 -8.98 1.66
C ARG A 272 -18.88 -9.07 3.06
N PHE A 273 -18.17 -10.16 3.37
CA PHE A 273 -17.52 -10.33 4.67
C PHE A 273 -16.55 -9.19 4.98
N LEU A 274 -15.71 -8.79 4.00
CA LEU A 274 -14.76 -7.69 4.17
C LEU A 274 -15.47 -6.35 4.38
N THR A 275 -16.50 -6.05 3.59
CA THR A 275 -17.28 -4.82 3.75
C THR A 275 -18.00 -4.77 5.10
N GLU A 276 -18.63 -5.87 5.53
CA GLU A 276 -19.31 -5.97 6.85
C GLU A 276 -18.31 -5.86 8.02
N ALA A 277 -17.05 -6.29 7.83
CA ALA A 277 -15.97 -6.09 8.78
C ALA A 277 -15.36 -4.67 8.77
N GLY A 278 -15.86 -3.77 7.91
CA GLY A 278 -15.34 -2.40 7.76
C GLY A 278 -14.09 -2.29 6.87
N LEU A 279 -13.70 -3.37 6.18
CA LEU A 279 -12.61 -3.38 5.19
C LEU A 279 -13.18 -3.08 3.80
N ASP A 280 -13.77 -1.90 3.65
CA ASP A 280 -14.33 -1.40 2.40
C ASP A 280 -13.35 -0.42 1.71
N TYR A 281 -13.65 -0.06 0.46
CA TYR A 281 -12.77 0.77 -0.36
C TYR A 281 -12.42 2.14 0.26
N ALA A 282 -13.37 2.83 0.88
CA ALA A 282 -13.12 4.14 1.47
C ALA A 282 -12.27 4.04 2.75
N ASN A 283 -12.47 2.99 3.54
CA ASN A 283 -11.64 2.75 4.73
C ASN A 283 -10.22 2.35 4.33
N ILE A 284 -10.04 1.42 3.38
CA ILE A 284 -8.70 1.06 2.88
C ILE A 284 -7.98 2.25 2.25
N LYS A 285 -8.68 3.11 1.51
CA LYS A 285 -8.12 4.35 0.98
C LYS A 285 -7.65 5.29 2.09
N THR A 286 -8.42 5.41 3.17
CA THR A 286 -8.04 6.24 4.32
C THR A 286 -6.82 5.66 5.05
N ILE A 287 -6.82 4.36 5.33
CA ILE A 287 -5.68 3.63 5.92
C ILE A 287 -4.41 3.77 5.06
N SER A 288 -4.57 3.71 3.74
CA SER A 288 -3.45 3.88 2.81
C SER A 288 -2.90 5.31 2.87
N MET A 289 -3.77 6.32 2.89
CA MET A 289 -3.36 7.73 3.02
C MET A 289 -2.66 7.98 4.37
N GLN A 290 -3.22 7.45 5.45
CA GLN A 290 -2.61 7.43 6.78
C GLN A 290 -1.17 6.90 6.74
N ALA A 291 -0.97 5.70 6.20
CA ALA A 291 0.34 5.07 6.09
C ALA A 291 1.33 5.88 5.22
N MET A 292 0.86 6.42 4.09
CA MET A 292 1.70 7.25 3.20
C MET A 292 2.15 8.53 3.90
N CYS A 293 1.25 9.23 4.58
CA CYS A 293 1.57 10.44 5.33
C CYS A 293 2.52 10.14 6.50
N ALA A 294 2.32 9.02 7.20
CA ALA A 294 3.22 8.59 8.27
C ALA A 294 4.64 8.32 7.76
N GLU A 295 4.78 7.58 6.65
CA GLU A 295 6.10 7.35 6.03
C GLU A 295 6.75 8.64 5.53
N LEU A 296 5.98 9.57 4.98
CA LEU A 296 6.50 10.88 4.56
C LEU A 296 7.06 11.67 5.75
N ILE A 297 6.31 11.74 6.86
CA ILE A 297 6.79 12.41 8.07
C ILE A 297 8.03 11.71 8.64
N ASN A 298 8.04 10.37 8.67
CA ASN A 298 9.21 9.60 9.08
C ASN A 298 10.44 9.92 8.22
N TYR A 299 10.27 9.99 6.91
CA TYR A 299 11.34 10.38 5.99
C TYR A 299 11.87 11.79 6.28
N ILE A 300 10.97 12.77 6.47
CA ILE A 300 11.35 14.15 6.84
C ILE A 300 12.15 14.16 8.14
N ILE A 301 11.70 13.42 9.17
CA ILE A 301 12.42 13.30 10.44
C ILE A 301 13.82 12.72 10.24
N ARG A 302 13.98 11.65 9.43
CA ARG A 302 15.31 11.07 9.13
C ARG A 302 16.23 12.12 8.49
N VAL A 303 15.74 12.84 7.49
CA VAL A 303 16.51 13.87 6.78
C VAL A 303 16.94 14.98 7.75
N LEU A 304 16.00 15.52 8.54
CA LEU A 304 16.29 16.57 9.52
C LEU A 304 17.32 16.11 10.56
N TYR A 305 17.18 14.87 11.05
CA TYR A 305 18.13 14.31 12.01
C TYR A 305 19.53 14.13 11.40
N PHE A 306 19.64 13.66 10.15
CA PHE A 306 20.94 13.52 9.49
C PHE A 306 21.61 14.87 9.23
N LEU A 307 20.86 15.87 8.77
CA LEU A 307 21.35 17.24 8.60
C LEU A 307 21.87 17.83 9.91
N TYR A 308 21.16 17.57 11.02
CA TYR A 308 21.59 17.99 12.34
C TYR A 308 22.85 17.27 12.82
N SER A 309 22.94 15.96 12.58
CA SER A 309 24.05 15.14 13.07
C SER A 309 25.40 15.50 12.46
N LYS A 310 25.42 16.10 11.24
CA LYS A 310 26.63 16.48 10.48
C LYS A 310 27.69 15.37 10.34
N LYS A 311 27.30 14.10 10.52
CA LYS A 311 28.22 12.95 10.46
C LYS A 311 28.48 12.56 9.01
N THR A 312 29.76 12.57 8.63
CA THR A 312 30.20 12.28 7.25
C THR A 312 30.95 10.97 7.11
N LYS A 313 31.46 10.40 8.21
CA LYS A 313 32.14 9.09 8.21
C LYS A 313 31.13 7.94 8.22
N SER A 314 31.38 6.91 7.42
CA SER A 314 30.47 5.76 7.25
C SER A 314 30.04 5.13 8.59
N LYS A 315 30.99 4.82 9.49
CA LYS A 315 30.71 4.20 10.80
C LYS A 315 29.86 5.10 11.71
N GLU A 316 30.06 6.42 11.65
CA GLU A 316 29.27 7.38 12.45
C GLU A 316 27.85 7.53 11.90
N MET A 317 27.71 7.42 10.57
CA MET A 317 26.44 7.44 9.85
C MET A 317 25.58 6.22 10.19
N ASP A 318 26.17 5.03 10.38
CA ASP A 318 25.43 3.83 10.83
C ASP A 318 24.81 4.01 12.21
N ILE A 319 25.58 4.53 13.16
CA ILE A 319 25.06 4.86 14.49
C ILE A 319 23.97 5.94 14.41
N ALA A 320 24.15 6.96 13.55
CA ALA A 320 23.13 7.97 13.33
C ALA A 320 21.84 7.39 12.74
N ARG A 321 21.93 6.42 11.82
CA ARG A 321 20.78 5.69 11.28
C ARG A 321 20.04 4.91 12.36
N VAL A 322 20.77 4.17 13.21
CA VAL A 322 20.18 3.46 14.35
C VAL A 322 19.44 4.42 15.29
N LYS A 323 20.03 5.58 15.59
CA LYS A 323 19.38 6.61 16.42
C LYS A 323 18.14 7.21 15.75
N ALA A 324 18.21 7.57 14.46
CA ALA A 324 17.07 8.12 13.71
C ALA A 324 15.87 7.15 13.70
N ASN A 325 16.13 5.86 13.48
CA ASN A 325 15.11 4.82 13.51
C ASN A 325 14.46 4.69 14.88
N ARG A 326 15.26 4.69 15.96
CA ARG A 326 14.73 4.71 17.33
C ARG A 326 13.89 5.95 17.62
N ILE A 327 14.31 7.13 17.17
CA ILE A 327 13.55 8.37 17.32
C ILE A 327 12.17 8.23 16.67
N ILE A 328 12.12 7.71 15.43
CA ILE A 328 10.88 7.49 14.69
C ILE A 328 9.97 6.50 15.38
N THR A 329 10.51 5.36 15.81
CA THR A 329 9.73 4.33 16.49
C THR A 329 9.18 4.83 17.84
N ILE A 330 9.98 5.54 18.65
CA ILE A 330 9.52 6.10 19.93
C ILE A 330 8.47 7.20 19.71
N SER A 331 8.69 8.11 18.76
CA SER A 331 7.73 9.17 18.46
C SER A 331 6.40 8.63 17.92
N GLY A 332 6.43 7.57 17.11
CA GLY A 332 5.22 6.87 16.67
C GLY A 332 4.46 6.19 17.80
N LEU A 333 5.16 5.54 18.74
CA LEU A 333 4.52 4.99 19.93
C LEU A 333 3.86 6.07 20.80
N LEU A 334 4.56 7.20 21.01
CA LEU A 334 4.02 8.31 21.79
C LEU A 334 2.80 8.92 21.11
N GLU A 335 2.86 9.11 19.79
CA GLU A 335 1.73 9.61 19.01
C GLU A 335 0.52 8.70 19.11
N GLU A 336 0.69 7.38 18.94
CA GLU A 336 -0.40 6.41 19.02
C GLU A 336 -1.08 6.44 20.40
N VAL A 337 -0.28 6.51 21.47
CA VAL A 337 -0.80 6.62 22.85
C VAL A 337 -1.57 7.92 23.04
N ILE A 338 -1.04 9.06 22.56
CA ILE A 338 -1.69 10.37 22.68
C ILE A 338 -3.02 10.37 21.92
N VAL A 339 -3.00 9.99 20.65
CA VAL A 339 -4.16 10.03 19.75
C VAL A 339 -5.25 9.07 20.22
N THR A 340 -4.90 7.83 20.56
CA THR A 340 -5.87 6.85 21.05
C THR A 340 -6.48 7.31 22.38
N SER A 341 -5.68 7.89 23.29
CA SER A 341 -6.20 8.47 24.54
C SER A 341 -7.17 9.63 24.27
N CYS A 342 -6.83 10.53 23.35
CA CYS A 342 -7.73 11.63 22.94
C CYS A 342 -9.01 11.11 22.29
N ALA A 343 -8.93 10.11 21.40
CA ALA A 343 -10.08 9.49 20.75
C ALA A 343 -11.05 8.88 21.78
N LEU A 344 -10.52 8.20 22.80
CA LEU A 344 -11.31 7.64 23.90
C LEU A 344 -11.98 8.73 24.75
N LEU A 345 -11.27 9.80 25.09
CA LEU A 345 -11.81 10.91 25.88
C LEU A 345 -12.94 11.65 25.16
N ILE A 346 -12.77 11.90 23.85
CA ILE A 346 -13.74 12.63 23.01
C ILE A 346 -14.82 11.68 22.46
N LYS A 347 -14.64 10.36 22.60
CA LYS A 347 -15.52 9.31 22.06
C LYS A 347 -15.66 9.37 20.53
N ASP A 348 -14.58 9.73 19.83
CA ASP A 348 -14.53 9.78 18.36
C ASP A 348 -13.57 8.70 17.82
N PRO A 349 -14.07 7.50 17.47
CA PRO A 349 -13.22 6.44 16.92
C PRO A 349 -12.65 6.77 15.54
N ASN A 350 -13.16 7.80 14.84
CA ASN A 350 -12.63 8.20 13.54
C ASN A 350 -11.26 8.90 13.64
N MET A 351 -10.83 9.23 14.87
CA MET A 351 -9.51 9.77 15.16
C MET A 351 -8.41 8.70 15.21
N LEU A 352 -8.75 7.41 15.15
CA LEU A 352 -7.75 6.33 15.17
C LEU A 352 -6.90 6.32 13.90
N ASP A 353 -5.61 6.00 14.04
CA ASP A 353 -4.66 5.92 12.92
C ASP A 353 -4.17 4.49 12.65
N ILE A 354 -5.02 3.73 11.97
CA ILE A 354 -4.68 2.33 11.64
C ILE A 354 -3.50 2.28 10.66
N GLY A 355 -3.40 3.24 9.73
CA GLY A 355 -2.29 3.28 8.78
C GLY A 355 -0.93 3.55 9.45
N ASN A 356 -0.85 4.49 10.40
CA ASN A 356 0.36 4.71 11.18
C ASN A 356 0.71 3.49 12.02
N LEU A 357 -0.26 2.83 12.65
CA LEU A 357 -0.02 1.61 13.42
C LEU A 357 0.65 0.52 12.56
N LEU A 358 0.21 0.34 11.31
CA LEU A 358 0.85 -0.59 10.37
C LEU A 358 2.30 -0.20 10.05
N ILE A 359 2.56 1.10 9.83
CA ILE A 359 3.91 1.63 9.60
C ILE A 359 4.78 1.47 10.83
N LEU A 360 4.24 1.65 12.03
CA LEU A 360 4.95 1.47 13.29
C LEU A 360 5.35 0.01 13.51
N ILE A 361 4.44 -0.94 13.28
CA ILE A 361 4.73 -2.38 13.34
C ILE A 361 5.85 -2.73 12.34
N LYS A 362 5.74 -2.25 11.10
CA LYS A 362 6.78 -2.43 10.07
C LYS A 362 8.12 -1.87 10.55
N ASN A 363 8.14 -0.64 11.08
CA ASN A 363 9.36 0.02 11.55
C ASN A 363 9.99 -0.77 12.71
N ILE A 364 9.22 -1.19 13.71
CA ILE A 364 9.72 -2.01 14.83
C ILE A 364 10.41 -3.28 14.30
N MET A 365 9.75 -4.01 13.40
CA MET A 365 10.31 -5.25 12.84
C MET A 365 11.58 -5.01 12.00
N CYS A 366 11.59 -3.97 11.17
CA CYS A 366 12.73 -3.62 10.32
C CYS A 366 13.89 -3.04 11.13
N ASP A 367 13.61 -2.22 12.13
CA ASP A 367 14.61 -1.55 12.97
C ASP A 367 15.36 -2.53 13.86
N ILE A 368 14.68 -3.55 14.40
CA ILE A 368 15.34 -4.63 15.15
C ILE A 368 16.36 -5.35 14.26
N LYS A 369 15.93 -5.75 13.04
CA LYS A 369 16.82 -6.43 12.08
C LYS A 369 17.99 -5.54 11.68
N PHE A 370 17.72 -4.28 11.34
CA PHE A 370 18.74 -3.33 10.94
C PHE A 370 19.75 -3.07 12.07
N ARG A 371 19.28 -2.87 13.31
CA ARG A 371 20.17 -2.69 14.46
C ARG A 371 21.08 -3.89 14.64
N ASN A 372 20.55 -5.11 14.60
CA ASN A 372 21.35 -6.33 14.77
C ASN A 372 22.43 -6.44 13.67
N GLN A 373 22.11 -6.07 12.43
CA GLN A 373 23.09 -6.06 11.33
C GLN A 373 24.20 -5.05 11.56
N ILE A 374 23.88 -3.83 12.02
CA ILE A 374 24.88 -2.81 12.31
C ILE A 374 25.73 -3.20 13.54
N GLU A 375 25.13 -3.83 14.54
CA GLU A 375 25.80 -4.35 15.74
C GLU A 375 26.80 -5.46 15.35
N GLU A 376 26.38 -6.44 14.54
CA GLU A 376 27.26 -7.49 14.02
C GLU A 376 28.43 -6.91 13.22
N GLN A 377 28.17 -5.96 12.32
CA GLN A 377 29.23 -5.28 11.56
C GLN A 377 30.17 -4.49 12.48
N PHE A 378 29.65 -3.89 13.55
CA PHE A 378 30.47 -3.18 14.53
C PHE A 378 31.40 -4.12 15.28
N ILE A 379 30.90 -5.27 15.75
CA ILE A 379 31.68 -6.32 16.40
C ILE A 379 32.78 -6.84 15.47
N GLN A 380 32.42 -7.24 14.25
CA GLN A 380 33.36 -7.77 13.26
C GLN A 380 34.48 -6.77 12.98
N ASN A 381 34.14 -5.52 12.68
CA ASN A 381 35.12 -4.47 12.42
C ASN A 381 36.07 -4.26 13.61
N ARG A 382 35.54 -4.29 14.84
CA ARG A 382 36.36 -4.07 16.02
C ARG A 382 37.29 -5.25 16.32
N LEU A 383 36.84 -6.47 16.09
CA LEU A 383 37.70 -7.66 16.16
C LEU A 383 38.80 -7.63 15.08
N TYR A 384 38.48 -7.23 13.85
CA TYR A 384 39.48 -7.04 12.79
C TYR A 384 40.52 -5.99 13.17
N GLU A 385 40.09 -4.82 13.64
CA GLU A 385 41.00 -3.78 14.15
C GLU A 385 41.92 -4.33 15.24
N MET A 386 41.42 -5.13 16.19
CA MET A 386 42.25 -5.76 17.24
C MET A 386 43.23 -6.82 16.72
N MET A 387 42.94 -7.45 15.58
CA MET A 387 43.81 -8.43 14.93
C MET A 387 44.87 -7.75 14.05
N GLU A 388 44.59 -6.55 13.52
CA GLU A 388 45.50 -5.75 12.69
C GLU A 388 46.35 -4.77 13.51
N GLU A 389 45.83 -4.20 14.60
CA GLU A 389 46.57 -3.35 15.54
C GLU A 389 47.50 -4.22 16.39
N ASN A 390 48.69 -4.56 15.85
CA ASN A 390 50.01 -4.60 16.51
C ASN A 390 51.07 -5.25 15.60
#